data_AF-A0A835ECR6-F1
#
_entry.id   AF-A0A835ECR6-F1
#
_cell.length_a   1.000
_cell.length_b   1.000
_cell.length_c   1.000
_cell.angle_alpha   90.00
_cell.angle_beta   90.00
_cell.angle_gamma   90.00
#
_symmetry.space_group_name_H-M   'P 1'
#
loop_
_entity.id
_entity.type
_entity.pdbx_description
1 polymer ?
#
loop_
_entity_poly.entity_id
_entity_poly.type
_entity_poly.pdbx_seq_one_letter_code
_entity_poly.pdbx_strand_id
1 'polypeptide(L)'
;MQPTVNSSSKILLNYFKGDRETVENGLRNIVDVRDVADALLLLYEKPEASGRYICNSYPVKVSDMINILRSLYPTYPYPKKFFSFMEVEDNSVYSSEKL
;
A
#
# COMPACT_ATOMS: atom_id res chain seq x y z
N MET A 1 14.32 -11.98 12.12
CA MET A 1 13.80 -10.70 11.59
C MET A 1 14.85 -10.10 10.67
N GLN A 2 14.48 -9.53 9.53
CA GLN A 2 15.45 -8.87 8.65
C GLN A 2 16.13 -7.69 9.40
N PRO A 3 17.46 -7.52 9.30
CA PRO A 3 18.18 -6.49 10.06
C PRO A 3 17.95 -5.07 9.53
N THR A 4 17.43 -4.95 8.31
CA THR A 4 17.18 -3.67 7.62
C THR A 4 15.73 -3.56 7.20
N VAL A 5 15.19 -2.35 7.27
CA VAL A 5 13.84 -2.04 6.78
C VAL A 5 13.78 -2.26 5.27
N ASN A 6 12.80 -3.03 4.81
CA ASN A 6 12.59 -3.27 3.38
C ASN A 6 12.04 -2.02 2.66
N SER A 7 12.11 -2.02 1.33
CA SER A 7 11.70 -0.87 0.52
C SER A 7 10.24 -0.47 0.73
N SER A 8 9.32 -1.44 0.87
CA SER A 8 7.89 -1.18 1.08
C SER A 8 7.62 -0.51 2.43
N SER A 9 8.20 -1.01 3.51
CA SER A 9 8.03 -0.45 4.86
C SER A 9 8.73 0.90 5.02
N LYS A 10 9.79 1.16 4.23
CA LYS A 10 10.48 2.46 4.22
C LYS A 10 9.55 3.61 3.81
N ILE A 11 8.53 3.34 2.99
CA ILE A 11 7.52 4.33 2.61
C ILE A 11 6.78 4.86 3.85
N LEU A 12 6.27 3.95 4.69
CA LEU A 12 5.60 4.32 5.94
C LEU A 12 6.55 5.04 6.90
N LEU A 13 7.77 4.54 7.05
CA LEU A 13 8.79 5.16 7.90
C LEU A 13 9.07 6.61 7.49
N ASN A 14 9.15 6.90 6.19
CA ASN A 14 9.37 8.25 5.70
C ASN A 14 8.20 9.19 6.06
N TYR A 15 6.95 8.70 6.08
CA TYR A 15 5.81 9.49 6.55
C TYR A 15 5.87 9.76 8.05
N PHE A 16 6.22 8.76 8.86
CA PHE A 16 6.39 8.94 10.31
C PHE A 16 7.48 9.96 10.65
N LYS A 17 8.59 9.97 9.89
CA LYS A 17 9.67 10.92 10.13
C LYS A 17 9.34 12.35 9.73
N GLY A 18 8.35 12.56 8.86
CA GLY A 18 8.04 13.88 8.35
C GLY A 18 9.20 14.51 7.56
N ASP A 19 10.10 13.70 6.99
CA ASP A 19 11.31 14.15 6.28
C ASP A 19 11.01 15.10 5.10
N ARG A 20 9.75 15.12 4.64
CA ARG A 20 9.23 16.03 3.60
C ARG A 20 7.96 16.68 4.09
N GLU A 21 7.90 18.02 4.03
CA GLU A 21 6.69 18.77 4.35
C GLU A 21 5.57 18.51 3.32
N THR A 22 5.97 18.38 2.05
CA THR A 22 5.08 18.18 0.90
C THR A 22 5.34 16.82 0.25
N VAL A 23 4.27 16.04 0.03
CA VAL A 23 4.33 14.73 -0.63
C VAL A 23 3.33 14.64 -1.78
N GLU A 24 3.64 13.80 -2.77
CA GLU A 24 2.73 13.51 -3.87
C GLU A 24 1.49 12.76 -3.35
N ASN A 25 0.31 13.22 -3.73
CA ASN A 25 -0.97 12.68 -3.31
C ASN A 25 -1.54 11.63 -4.27
N GLY A 26 -0.68 10.74 -4.75
CA GLY A 26 -1.05 9.66 -5.64
C GLY A 26 -1.76 8.51 -4.92
N LEU A 27 -2.26 7.54 -5.69
CA LEU A 27 -2.70 6.25 -5.16
C LEU A 27 -1.50 5.37 -4.80
N ARG A 28 -1.69 4.50 -3.82
CA ARG A 28 -0.76 3.46 -3.40
C ARG A 28 -1.48 2.12 -3.35
N ASN A 29 -0.91 1.13 -4.02
CA ASN A 29 -1.33 -0.25 -3.93
C ASN A 29 -0.65 -0.88 -2.71
N ILE A 30 -1.46 -1.24 -1.72
CA ILE A 30 -1.01 -1.84 -0.46
C ILE A 30 -1.88 -3.07 -0.22
N VAL A 31 -1.27 -4.15 0.24
CA VAL A 31 -1.95 -5.39 0.59
C VAL A 31 -1.41 -5.86 1.94
N ASP A 32 -2.28 -6.47 2.75
CA ASP A 32 -1.86 -7.09 4.01
C ASP A 32 -0.95 -8.29 3.70
N VAL A 33 0.14 -8.44 4.45
CA VAL A 33 1.08 -9.56 4.25
C VAL A 33 0.42 -10.91 4.50
N ARG A 34 -0.63 -10.96 5.34
CA ARG A 34 -1.42 -12.18 5.59
C ARG A 34 -2.22 -12.58 4.35
N ASP A 35 -2.86 -11.62 3.70
CA ASP A 35 -3.59 -11.86 2.45
C ASP A 35 -2.66 -12.38 1.35
N VAL A 36 -1.41 -11.88 1.31
CA VAL A 36 -0.38 -12.40 0.39
C VAL A 36 -0.01 -13.84 0.73
N ALA A 37 0.17 -14.17 2.02
CA ALA A 37 0.48 -15.52 2.45
C ALA A 37 -0.66 -16.50 2.11
N ASP A 38 -1.91 -16.09 2.36
CA ASP A 38 -3.10 -16.87 2.05
C ASP A 38 -3.27 -17.06 0.54
N ALA A 39 -3.03 -16.01 -0.25
CA ALA A 39 -3.07 -16.09 -1.71
C ALA A 39 -1.99 -17.04 -2.27
N LEU A 40 -0.78 -17.01 -1.71
CA LEU A 40 0.29 -17.93 -2.09
C LEU A 40 -0.05 -19.39 -1.75
N LEU A 41 -0.64 -19.63 -0.57
CA LEU A 41 -1.10 -20.96 -0.18
C LEU A 41 -2.21 -21.47 -1.11
N LEU A 42 -3.21 -20.63 -1.38
CA LEU A 42 -4.32 -20.96 -2.28
C LEU A 42 -3.82 -21.31 -3.69
N LEU A 43 -2.86 -20.55 -4.21
CA LEU A 43 -2.23 -20.80 -5.51
C LEU A 43 -1.45 -22.11 -5.53
N TYR A 44 -0.75 -22.42 -4.45
CA TYR A 44 0.03 -23.65 -4.34
C TYR A 44 -0.86 -24.89 -4.30
N GLU A 45 -2.01 -24.81 -3.61
CA GLU A 45 -2.93 -25.93 -3.46
C GLU A 45 -3.78 -26.21 -4.70
N LYS A 46 -3.91 -25.25 -5.63
CA LYS A 46 -4.75 -25.37 -6.82
C LYS A 46 -3.96 -25.89 -8.04
N PRO A 47 -4.16 -27.15 -8.48
CA PRO A 47 -3.36 -27.74 -9.56
C PRO A 47 -3.49 -27.03 -10.91
N GLU A 48 -4.61 -26.36 -11.16
CA GLU A 48 -4.88 -25.62 -12.39
C GLU A 48 -4.28 -24.20 -12.37
N ALA A 49 -3.77 -23.73 -11.22
CA ALA A 49 -3.20 -22.40 -11.09
C ALA A 49 -1.92 -22.28 -11.95
N SER A 50 -1.89 -21.26 -12.81
CA SER A 50 -0.77 -21.01 -13.70
C SER A 50 -0.66 -19.54 -14.08
N GLY A 51 0.55 -19.11 -14.42
CA GLY A 51 0.81 -17.72 -14.81
C GLY A 51 1.04 -16.78 -13.62
N ARG A 52 0.59 -15.53 -13.75
CA ARG A 52 0.83 -14.46 -12.77
C ARG A 52 -0.49 -13.97 -12.19
N TYR A 53 -0.53 -13.81 -10.88
CA TYR A 53 -1.70 -13.34 -10.14
C TYR A 53 -1.38 -12.00 -9.48
N ILE A 54 -2.30 -11.05 -9.62
CA ILE A 54 -2.22 -9.76 -8.93
C ILE A 54 -2.92 -9.93 -7.59
N CYS A 55 -2.15 -9.80 -6.50
CA CYS A 55 -2.67 -9.74 -5.14
C CYS A 55 -2.61 -8.26 -4.69
N ASN A 56 -3.76 -7.59 -4.73
CA ASN A 56 -3.87 -6.18 -4.38
C ASN A 56 -5.15 -5.93 -3.59
N SER A 57 -5.12 -5.00 -2.63
CA SER A 57 -6.35 -4.46 -2.04
C SER A 57 -6.80 -3.20 -2.79
N TYR A 58 -7.85 -2.54 -2.29
CA TYR A 58 -8.27 -1.26 -2.83
C TYR A 58 -7.14 -0.23 -2.73
N PRO A 59 -6.78 0.46 -3.84
CA PRO A 59 -5.78 1.51 -3.81
C PRO A 59 -6.15 2.59 -2.80
N VAL A 60 -5.16 3.10 -2.05
CA VAL A 60 -5.36 4.15 -1.05
C VAL A 60 -4.63 5.42 -1.45
N LYS A 61 -5.30 6.57 -1.29
CA LYS A 61 -4.66 7.87 -1.50
C LYS A 61 -3.66 8.15 -0.40
N VAL A 62 -2.50 8.74 -0.73
CA VAL A 62 -1.46 9.04 0.27
C VAL A 62 -1.99 9.91 1.42
N SER A 63 -2.85 10.89 1.14
CA SER A 63 -3.49 11.71 2.19
C SER A 63 -4.31 10.87 3.16
N ASP A 64 -5.07 9.91 2.66
CA ASP A 64 -5.96 9.09 3.47
C ASP A 64 -5.17 8.11 4.33
N MET A 65 -4.12 7.50 3.75
CA MET A 65 -3.16 6.71 4.50
C MET A 65 -2.50 7.52 5.63
N ILE A 66 -2.03 8.74 5.38
CA ILE A 66 -1.44 9.59 6.42
C ILE A 66 -2.47 9.96 7.49
N ASN A 67 -3.72 10.19 7.14
CA ASN A 67 -4.79 10.44 8.11
C ASN A 67 -5.04 9.24 9.02
N ILE A 68 -5.02 8.01 8.48
CA ILE A 68 -5.09 6.78 9.27
C ILE A 68 -3.89 6.69 10.22
N LEU A 69 -2.67 6.89 9.72
CA LEU A 69 -1.46 6.87 10.56
C LEU A 69 -1.53 7.91 11.68
N ARG A 70 -2.00 9.13 11.39
CA ARG A 70 -2.16 10.21 12.36
C ARG A 70 -3.21 9.89 13.43
N SER A 71 -4.29 9.22 13.05
CA SER A 71 -5.30 8.71 13.98
C SER A 71 -4.71 7.69 14.95
N LEU A 72 -3.92 6.74 14.43
CA LEU A 72 -3.33 5.66 15.22
C LEU A 72 -2.12 6.11 16.07
N TYR A 73 -1.31 7.03 15.55
CA TYR A 73 -0.06 7.47 16.14
C TYR A 73 0.09 9.01 16.01
N PRO A 74 -0.62 9.78 16.85
CA PRO A 74 -0.78 11.22 16.66
C PRO A 74 0.48 12.07 16.92
N THR A 75 1.50 11.52 17.60
CA THR A 75 2.66 12.28 18.07
C THR A 75 3.76 12.47 17.01
N TYR A 76 3.63 11.86 15.83
CA TYR A 76 4.65 11.91 14.79
C TYR A 76 4.49 13.14 13.86
N PRO A 77 5.59 13.69 13.32
CA PRO A 77 5.61 14.94 12.57
C PRO A 77 5.12 14.86 11.11
N TYR A 78 4.16 13.99 10.77
CA TYR A 78 3.71 13.67 9.41
C TYR A 78 3.69 14.83 8.39
N PRO A 79 3.89 14.54 7.09
CA PRO A 79 3.68 15.51 6.02
C PRO A 79 2.34 16.25 6.12
N LYS A 80 2.35 17.54 5.81
CA LYS A 80 1.19 18.44 5.95
C LYS A 80 0.64 18.91 4.62
N LYS A 81 1.46 18.91 3.57
CA LYS A 81 1.10 19.39 2.24
C LYS A 81 1.08 18.24 1.24
N PHE A 82 0.13 18.31 0.34
CA PHE A 82 -0.15 17.29 -0.65
C PHE A 82 -0.25 17.97 -2.01
N PHE A 83 0.47 17.45 -3.01
CA PHE A 83 0.36 17.94 -4.38
C PHE A 83 0.02 16.77 -5.31
N SER A 84 -0.69 17.06 -6.41
CA SER A 84 -1.06 16.05 -7.40
C SER A 84 -0.51 16.47 -8.76
N PHE A 85 0.20 15.57 -9.45
CA PHE A 85 0.60 15.80 -10.84
C PHE A 85 -0.55 15.51 -11.83
N MET A 86 -1.51 14.68 -11.42
CA MET A 86 -2.69 14.29 -12.18
C MET A 86 -3.89 14.14 -11.23
N GLU A 87 -5.10 14.39 -11.70
CA GLU A 87 -6.29 13.86 -11.03
C GLU A 87 -6.24 12.34 -11.19
N VAL A 88 -6.10 11.62 -10.07
CA VAL A 88 -6.02 10.17 -10.12
C VAL A 88 -7.44 9.64 -10.23
N GLU A 89 -7.83 9.19 -11.43
CA GLU A 89 -9.06 8.41 -11.61
C GLU A 89 -8.93 7.06 -10.89
N ASP A 90 -9.95 6.68 -10.14
CA ASP A 90 -10.02 5.48 -9.29
C ASP A 90 -10.12 4.15 -10.08
N ASN A 91 -9.95 4.18 -11.41
CA ASN A 91 -10.51 3.16 -12.28
C ASN A 91 -9.60 1.97 -12.62
N SER A 92 -8.56 1.70 -11.84
CA SER A 92 -7.81 0.43 -12.00
C SER A 92 -8.61 -0.73 -11.40
N VAL A 93 -9.63 -1.19 -12.14
CA VAL A 93 -10.39 -2.39 -11.81
C VAL A 93 -9.55 -3.60 -12.23
N TYR A 94 -8.98 -4.28 -11.25
CA TYR A 94 -8.39 -5.60 -11.47
C TYR A 94 -9.52 -6.64 -11.58
N SER A 95 -9.42 -7.55 -12.54
CA SER A 95 -10.32 -8.70 -12.57
C SER A 95 -10.19 -9.48 -11.28
N SER A 96 -11.31 -9.66 -10.57
CA SER A 96 -11.40 -10.43 -9.35
C SER A 96 -11.88 -11.86 -9.63
N GLU A 97 -11.62 -12.40 -10.83
CA GLU A 97 -11.90 -13.80 -11.13
C GLU A 97 -11.32 -14.65 -10.00
N LYS A 98 -12.21 -15.25 -9.23
CA LYS A 98 -11.83 -16.02 -8.05
C LYS A 98 -11.03 -17.21 -8.54
N LEU A 99 -9.85 -17.33 -7.94
CA LEU A 99 -8.88 -18.37 -8.24
C LEU A 99 -9.50 -19.73 -8.40
#